data_AF-A0A931YRB6-F1
#
_entry.id   AF-A0A931YRB6-F1
#
_cell.length_a   1.000
_cell.length_b   1.000
_cell.length_c   1.000
_cell.angle_alpha   90.00
_cell.angle_beta   90.00
_cell.angle_gamma   90.00
#
_symmetry.space_group_name_H-M   'P 1'
#
loop_
_entity.id
_entity.type
_entity.pdbx_description
1 polymer ?
#
loop_
_entity_poly.entity_id
_entity_poly.type
_entity_poly.pdbx_seq_one_letter_code
_entity_poly.pdbx_strand_id
1 'polypeptide(L)'
;MNRYALFTDVSLNPKLKLGFGAYLVIPSSFLEIPPERIIRSELVEQIRLRRFEVTSSTKLEVQTLLLALEDFQKEFSGSRLGTLDVYSDSQCVTGLLRRRS
;
A
#
# COMPACT_ATOMS: atom_id res chain seq x y z
N MET A 1 -2.25 -13.17 17.04
CA MET A 1 -1.82 -11.76 16.88
C MET A 1 -2.19 -11.38 15.46
N ASN A 2 -2.99 -10.32 15.26
CA ASN A 2 -3.44 -9.97 13.92
C ASN A 2 -2.23 -9.47 13.11
N ARG A 3 -1.97 -10.07 11.96
CA ARG A 3 -0.88 -9.66 11.05
C ARG A 3 -1.48 -9.38 9.68
N TYR A 4 -1.06 -8.28 9.08
CA TYR A 4 -1.50 -7.85 7.76
C TYR A 4 -0.30 -7.54 6.87
N ALA A 5 -0.49 -7.74 5.57
CA ALA A 5 0.43 -7.32 4.54
C ALA A 5 -0.18 -6.14 3.78
N LEU A 6 0.58 -5.05 3.65
CA LEU A 6 0.25 -3.90 2.82
C LEU A 6 1.15 -3.89 1.61
N PHE A 7 0.56 -3.94 0.41
CA PHE A 7 1.25 -3.76 -0.86
C PHE A 7 0.95 -2.36 -1.38
N THR A 8 1.97 -1.65 -1.86
CA THR A 8 1.78 -0.34 -2.50
C THR A 8 2.56 -0.25 -3.80
N ASP A 9 1.93 0.32 -4.83
CA ASP A 9 2.56 0.60 -6.11
C ASP A 9 1.99 1.91 -6.69
N VAL A 10 2.76 2.55 -7.58
CA VAL A 10 2.38 3.79 -8.22
C VAL A 10 2.75 3.82 -9.70
N SER A 11 1.97 4.54 -10.49
CA SER A 11 2.28 4.83 -11.89
C SER A 11 2.08 6.31 -12.18
N LEU A 12 3.06 6.95 -12.80
CA LEU A 12 3.05 8.38 -13.09
C LEU A 12 3.20 8.63 -14.60
N ASN A 13 2.39 9.53 -15.14
CA ASN A 13 2.66 10.22 -16.39
C ASN A 13 3.41 11.53 -16.10
N PRO A 14 4.72 11.63 -16.37
CA PRO A 14 5.51 12.81 -15.98
C PRO A 14 5.13 14.07 -16.77
N LYS A 15 4.69 13.92 -18.03
CA LYS A 15 4.32 15.06 -18.90
C LYS A 15 3.05 15.75 -18.40
N LEU A 16 2.05 14.96 -18.04
CA LEU A 16 0.78 15.46 -17.48
C LEU A 16 0.86 15.73 -15.98
N LYS A 17 1.95 15.31 -15.31
CA LYS A 17 2.09 15.28 -13.85
C LYS A 17 0.91 14.61 -13.15
N LEU A 18 0.35 13.59 -13.82
CA LEU A 18 -0.81 12.84 -13.39
C LEU A 18 -0.39 11.44 -13.02
N GLY A 19 -0.68 11.01 -11.80
CA GLY A 19 -0.31 9.68 -11.33
C GLY A 19 -1.45 8.97 -10.63
N PHE A 20 -1.30 7.67 -10.52
CA PHE A 20 -2.18 6.78 -9.79
C PHE A 20 -1.37 6.03 -8.75
N GLY A 21 -1.87 6.02 -7.52
CA GLY A 21 -1.39 5.16 -6.46
C GLY A 21 -2.42 4.06 -6.20
N ALA A 22 -1.93 2.84 -6.04
CA ALA A 22 -2.75 1.70 -5.65
C ALA A 22 -2.17 1.07 -4.40
N TYR A 23 -3.06 0.58 -3.53
CA TYR A 23 -2.64 -0.24 -2.41
C TYR A 23 -3.63 -1.38 -2.16
N LEU A 24 -3.14 -2.44 -1.52
CA LEU A 24 -3.90 -3.61 -1.13
C LEU A 24 -3.48 -4.02 0.28
N VAL A 25 -4.45 -4.19 1.17
CA VAL A 25 -4.23 -4.73 2.52
C VAL A 25 -4.93 -6.08 2.63
N ILE A 26 -4.18 -7.11 3.02
CA ILE A 26 -4.70 -8.47 3.21
C ILE A 26 -4.17 -9.09 4.52
N PRO A 27 -4.90 -10.04 5.12
CA PRO A 27 -4.35 -10.84 6.23
C PRO A 27 -3.07 -11.55 5.80
N SER A 28 -2.03 -11.59 6.65
CA SER A 28 -0.74 -12.21 6.31
C SER A 28 -0.85 -13.70 5.96
N SER A 29 -1.91 -14.39 6.38
CA SER A 29 -2.18 -15.78 5.98
C SER A 29 -2.35 -15.95 4.48
N PHE A 30 -2.71 -14.90 3.73
CA PHE A 30 -2.75 -14.95 2.27
C PHE A 30 -1.37 -15.15 1.64
N LEU A 31 -0.28 -14.79 2.35
CA LEU A 31 1.08 -14.97 1.86
C LEU A 31 1.52 -16.45 1.86
N GLU A 32 0.82 -17.30 2.63
CA GLU A 32 1.08 -18.74 2.70
C GLU A 32 0.30 -19.53 1.65
N ILE A 33 -0.64 -18.88 0.95
CA ILE A 33 -1.47 -19.50 -0.08
C ILE A 33 -0.62 -19.65 -1.36
N PRO A 34 -0.52 -20.86 -1.93
CA PRO A 34 0.14 -21.05 -3.21
C PRO A 34 -0.50 -20.21 -4.32
N PRO A 35 0.28 -19.60 -5.24
CA PRO A 35 -0.24 -18.68 -6.26
C PRO A 35 -1.41 -19.23 -7.09
N GLU A 36 -1.41 -20.53 -7.38
CA GLU A 36 -2.46 -21.22 -8.14
C GLU A 36 -3.81 -21.31 -7.40
N ARG A 37 -3.82 -21.08 -6.08
CA ARG A 37 -5.04 -21.07 -5.25
C ARG A 37 -5.55 -19.66 -4.96
N ILE A 38 -4.85 -18.63 -5.45
CA ILE A 38 -5.27 -17.24 -5.25
C ILE A 38 -6.41 -16.90 -6.20
N ILE A 39 -7.59 -16.63 -5.64
CA ILE A 39 -8.75 -16.16 -6.40
C ILE A 39 -8.59 -14.66 -6.66
N ARG A 40 -8.09 -14.31 -7.85
CA ARG A 40 -7.74 -12.93 -8.19
C ARG A 40 -8.89 -11.93 -8.05
N SER A 41 -10.13 -12.35 -8.36
CA SER A 41 -11.29 -11.47 -8.26
C SER A 41 -11.53 -10.97 -6.83
N GLU A 42 -11.30 -11.81 -5.81
CA GLU A 42 -11.43 -11.42 -4.41
C GLU A 42 -10.42 -10.34 -4.00
N LEU A 43 -9.20 -10.40 -4.58
CA LEU A 43 -8.17 -9.39 -4.32
C LEU A 43 -8.44 -8.08 -5.06
N VAL A 44 -8.93 -8.15 -6.31
CA VAL A 44 -9.20 -6.95 -7.12
C VAL A 44 -10.22 -6.04 -6.45
N GLU A 45 -11.26 -6.60 -5.83
CA GLU A 45 -12.28 -5.83 -5.10
C GLU A 45 -11.72 -5.10 -3.85
N GLN A 46 -10.59 -5.58 -3.31
CA GLN A 46 -9.92 -4.98 -2.16
C GLN A 46 -8.87 -3.93 -2.56
N ILE A 47 -8.51 -3.82 -3.84
CA ILE A 47 -7.55 -2.81 -4.31
C ILE A 47 -8.16 -1.42 -4.15
N ARG A 48 -7.43 -0.55 -3.47
CA ARG A 48 -7.77 0.86 -3.30
C ARG A 48 -6.95 1.69 -4.27
N LEU A 49 -7.63 2.29 -5.24
CA LEU A 49 -7.02 3.16 -6.25
C LEU A 49 -7.27 4.63 -5.92
N ARG A 50 -6.25 5.46 -6.10
CA ARG A 50 -6.31 6.93 -5.93
C ARG A 50 -5.59 7.64 -7.07
N ARG A 51 -6.23 8.67 -7.61
CA ARG A 51 -5.68 9.57 -8.64
C ARG A 51 -5.06 10.78 -7.96
N PHE A 52 -3.90 11.22 -8.47
CA PHE A 52 -3.17 12.37 -7.97
C PHE A 52 -2.77 13.29 -9.12
N GLU A 53 -3.01 14.57 -8.95
CA GLU A 53 -2.66 15.61 -9.92
C GLU A 53 -1.50 16.46 -9.41
N VAL A 54 -0.71 17.00 -10.33
CA VAL A 54 0.47 17.82 -10.03
C VAL A 54 1.39 17.08 -9.03
N THR A 55 1.77 15.86 -9.39
CA THR A 55 2.61 14.98 -8.56
C THR A 55 3.93 14.60 -9.23
N SER A 56 4.82 13.96 -8.46
CA SER A 56 6.09 13.36 -8.89
C SER A 56 6.18 11.93 -8.35
N SER A 57 7.08 11.10 -8.87
CA SER A 57 7.13 9.67 -8.49
C SER A 57 7.32 9.51 -6.99
N THR A 58 8.33 10.17 -6.41
CA THR A 58 8.61 10.12 -4.97
C THR A 58 7.46 10.67 -4.11
N LYS A 59 6.83 11.77 -4.55
CA LYS A 59 5.69 12.35 -3.83
C LYS A 59 4.51 11.38 -3.84
N LEU A 60 4.23 10.77 -5.00
CA LEU A 60 3.14 9.83 -5.19
C LEU A 60 3.34 8.54 -4.36
N GLU A 61 4.57 8.00 -4.33
CA GLU A 61 4.92 6.83 -3.49
C GLU A 61 4.64 7.10 -2.02
N VAL A 62 5.14 8.22 -1.48
CA VAL A 62 4.95 8.58 -0.06
C VAL A 62 3.48 8.86 0.25
N GLN A 63 2.77 9.58 -0.61
CA GLN A 63 1.34 9.87 -0.41
C GLN A 63 0.49 8.61 -0.44
N THR A 64 0.78 7.66 -1.34
CA THR A 64 0.07 6.39 -1.43
C THR A 64 0.25 5.57 -0.15
N LEU A 65 1.49 5.49 0.36
CA LEU A 65 1.77 4.82 1.63
C LEU A 65 1.04 5.48 2.81
N LEU A 66 1.10 6.82 2.92
CA LEU A 66 0.44 7.54 4.01
C LEU A 66 -1.07 7.33 4.02
N LEU A 67 -1.72 7.38 2.86
CA LEU A 67 -3.15 7.08 2.75
C LEU A 67 -3.47 5.64 3.16
N ALA A 68 -2.67 4.68 2.71
CA ALA A 68 -2.88 3.27 3.08
C ALA A 68 -2.76 3.05 4.60
N LEU A 69 -1.79 3.70 5.25
CA LEU A 69 -1.62 3.63 6.71
C LEU A 69 -2.77 4.31 7.46
N GLU A 70 -3.25 5.45 6.96
CA GLU A 70 -4.38 6.17 7.54
C GLU A 70 -5.68 5.36 7.44
N ASP A 71 -5.96 4.79 6.26
CA ASP A 71 -7.13 3.95 6.03
C ASP A 71 -7.07 2.68 6.90
N PHE A 72 -5.90 2.04 7.01
CA PHE A 72 -5.69 0.91 7.92
C PHE A 72 -5.97 1.30 9.38
N GLN A 73 -5.43 2.41 9.87
CA GLN A 73 -5.68 2.85 11.25
C GLN A 73 -7.17 3.08 11.52
N LYS A 74 -7.89 3.70 10.59
CA LYS A 74 -9.34 3.94 10.71
C LYS A 74 -10.14 2.63 10.76
N GLU A 75 -9.82 1.67 9.90
CA GLU A 75 -10.51 0.36 9.87
C GLU A 75 -10.30 -0.44 11.17
N PHE A 76 -9.15 -0.29 11.83
CA PHE A 76 -8.80 -1.08 13.03
C PHE A 76 -8.87 -0.32 14.36
N SER A 77 -9.36 0.92 14.37
CA SER A 77 -9.38 1.85 15.53
C SER A 77 -10.08 1.32 16.81
N GLY A 78 -10.85 0.22 16.74
CA GLY A 78 -11.54 -0.39 17.89
C GLY A 78 -10.97 -1.73 18.39
N SER A 79 -9.95 -2.28 17.71
CA SER A 79 -9.33 -3.57 18.04
C SER A 79 -7.84 -3.39 18.29
N ARG A 80 -7.16 -4.30 19.02
CA ARG A 80 -5.69 -4.22 19.16
C ARG A 80 -5.08 -4.18 17.76
N LEU A 81 -4.50 -3.04 17.39
CA LEU A 81 -3.79 -2.85 16.13
C LEU A 81 -2.80 -4.01 15.96
N GLY A 82 -2.98 -4.74 14.86
CA GLY A 82 -2.09 -5.82 14.46
C GLY A 82 -0.74 -5.29 13.99
N THR A 83 0.17 -6.19 13.65
CA THR A 83 1.38 -5.81 12.91
C THR A 83 1.05 -5.66 11.44
N LEU A 84 1.60 -4.62 10.81
CA LEU A 84 1.46 -4.36 9.38
C LEU A 84 2.84 -4.42 8.72
N ASP A 85 3.04 -5.40 7.85
CA ASP A 85 4.25 -5.57 7.06
C ASP A 85 4.04 -4.89 5.69
N VAL A 86 4.90 -3.92 5.35
CA VAL A 86 4.77 -3.13 4.11
C VAL A 86 5.69 -3.67 3.03
N TYR A 87 5.11 -3.97 1.86
CA TYR A 87 5.76 -4.46 0.66
C TYR A 87 5.68 -3.40 -0.44
N SER A 88 6.85 -2.89 -0.83
CA SER A 88 7.00 -1.95 -1.94
C SER A 88 8.38 -2.13 -2.56
N ASP A 89 8.47 -1.95 -3.86
CA ASP A 89 9.73 -1.90 -4.61
C ASP A 89 10.36 -0.49 -4.62
N SER A 90 9.67 0.53 -4.06
CA SER A 90 10.21 1.87 -3.92
C SER A 90 11.35 1.94 -2.91
N GLN A 91 12.54 2.34 -3.40
CA GLN A 91 13.68 2.71 -2.56
C GLN A 91 13.38 3.91 -1.65
N CYS A 92 12.47 4.80 -2.06
CA CYS A 92 12.08 5.93 -1.22
C CYS A 92 11.34 5.41 0.02
N VAL A 93 10.29 4.60 -0.17
CA VAL A 93 9.47 4.02 0.91
C VAL A 93 10.33 3.20 1.86
N THR A 94 11.09 2.24 1.34
CA THR A 94 11.96 1.37 2.16
C THR A 94 13.06 2.15 2.87
N GLY A 95 13.51 3.27 2.31
CA GLY A 95 14.51 4.16 2.90
C GLY A 95 14.00 5.12 3.98
N LEU A 96 12.67 5.28 4.16
CA LEU A 96 12.10 6.31 5.06
C LEU A 96 12.58 6.16 6.50
N LEU A 97 12.66 4.92 7.02
CA LEU A 97 13.08 4.68 8.41
C LEU A 97 14.48 5.21 8.71
N ARG A 98 15.37 5.19 7.71
CA ARG A 98 16.76 5.69 7.85
C ARG A 98 16.86 7.22 7.86
N ARG A 99 15.79 7.94 7.46
CA ARG A 99 15.77 9.40 7.33
C ARG A 99 15.24 10.12 8.57
N ARG A 100 14.95 9.39 9.66
CA ARG A 100 14.42 9.92 10.93
C ARG A 100 15.47 10.59 11.84
N SER A 101 16.63 10.96 11.30
CA SER A 101 17.74 11.59 12.04
C SER A 101 17.30 12.86 12.76
#